data_AF-A0A7C6MUC5-F1
#
_entry.id   AF-A0A7C6MUC5-F1
#
_cell.length_a   1.000
_cell.length_b   1.000
_cell.length_c   1.000
_cell.angle_alpha   90.00
_cell.angle_beta   90.00
_cell.angle_gamma   90.00
#
_symmetry.space_group_name_H-M   'P 1'
#
loop_
_entity.id
_entity.type
_entity.pdbx_description
1 polymer ?
#
loop_
_entity_poly.entity_id
_entity_poly.type
_entity_poly.pdbx_seq_one_letter_code
_entity_poly.pdbx_strand_id
1 'polypeptide(L)'
;MRISMKELLYGALLTALALLIPMAFQGWLQISIPPFSATLGSHLPTMLAMTISPWVAVLVGLGSSLGFLITLGPIIAARAFIHVFVGVAGAYLYRKDIKFWQVLLLTIPIHAIGEALIVMPFGFKLYDALVVIGIGTALHHLADGGITLVLHRSLKKAGVSLQVAGKSSVSHL
;
A
#
# COMPACT_ATOMS: atom_id res chain seq x y z
N MET A 1 9.74 3.79 19.75
CA MET A 1 10.78 3.66 18.69
C MET A 1 11.05 5.02 18.09
N ARG A 2 12.31 5.38 17.86
CA ARG A 2 12.70 6.61 17.12
C ARG A 2 12.90 6.27 15.65
N ILE A 3 12.51 7.16 14.73
CA ILE A 3 12.78 7.01 13.29
C ILE A 3 14.26 7.32 13.01
N SER A 4 14.93 6.46 12.23
CA SER A 4 16.30 6.71 11.79
C SER A 4 16.35 7.64 10.57
N MET A 5 17.52 8.23 10.30
CA MET A 5 17.73 9.07 9.12
C MET A 5 17.42 8.31 7.82
N LYS A 6 17.82 7.04 7.73
CA LYS A 6 17.56 6.17 6.58
C LYS A 6 16.07 5.93 6.38
N GLU A 7 15.34 5.63 7.46
CA GLU A 7 13.88 5.49 7.41
C GLU A 7 13.19 6.78 7.00
N LEU A 8 13.67 7.94 7.48
CA LEU A 8 13.11 9.23 7.10
C LEU A 8 13.29 9.51 5.60
N LEU A 9 14.49 9.24 5.05
CA LEU A 9 14.77 9.46 3.63
C LEU A 9 13.94 8.55 2.72
N TYR A 10 13.86 7.24 3.03
CA TYR A 10 12.99 6.35 2.26
C TYR A 10 11.51 6.66 2.45
N GLY A 11 11.12 7.04 3.67
CA GLY A 11 9.76 7.47 3.98
C GLY A 11 9.37 8.68 3.14
N ALA A 12 10.22 9.71 3.07
CA ALA A 12 9.98 10.89 2.23
C ALA A 12 9.87 10.52 0.75
N LEU A 13 10.79 9.70 0.22
CA LEU A 13 10.78 9.28 -1.18
C LEU A 13 9.52 8.47 -1.53
N LEU A 14 9.18 7.46 -0.73
CA LEU A 14 8.00 6.63 -0.96
C LEU A 14 6.70 7.41 -0.74
N THR A 15 6.68 8.37 0.18
CA THR A 15 5.52 9.26 0.39
C THR A 15 5.33 10.17 -0.81
N ALA A 16 6.42 10.73 -1.36
CA ALA A 16 6.38 11.50 -2.59
C ALA A 16 5.86 10.67 -3.77
N LEU A 17 6.28 9.41 -3.90
CA LEU A 17 5.73 8.50 -4.91
C LEU A 17 4.24 8.18 -4.67
N ALA A 18 3.83 7.96 -3.42
CA ALA A 18 2.43 7.70 -3.07
C ALA A 18 1.50 8.88 -3.39
N LEU A 19 2.01 10.11 -3.29
CA LEU A 19 1.33 11.32 -3.75
C LEU A 19 1.33 11.41 -5.28
N LEU A 20 2.49 11.18 -5.90
CA LEU A 20 2.70 11.40 -7.33
C LEU A 20 1.91 10.42 -8.20
N ILE A 21 1.88 9.14 -7.85
CA ILE A 21 1.24 8.09 -8.67
C ILE A 21 -0.22 8.43 -8.99
N PRO A 22 -1.12 8.71 -8.03
CA PRO A 22 -2.50 9.04 -8.37
C PRO A 22 -2.58 10.31 -9.25
N MET A 23 -1.69 11.30 -9.10
CA MET A 23 -1.70 12.49 -9.95
C MET A 23 -1.19 12.21 -11.38
N ALA A 24 -0.13 11.43 -11.51
CA ALA A 24 0.52 11.16 -12.79
C ALA A 24 -0.22 10.09 -13.61
N PHE A 25 -0.88 9.14 -12.94
CA PHE A 25 -1.53 8.00 -13.59
C PHE A 25 -3.03 8.19 -13.81
N GLN A 26 -3.60 9.26 -13.25
CA GLN A 26 -5.00 9.63 -13.45
C GLN A 26 -5.35 9.66 -14.94
N GLY A 27 -6.41 8.97 -15.32
CA GLY A 27 -6.93 8.95 -16.69
C GLY A 27 -6.25 7.99 -17.69
N TRP A 28 -5.10 7.36 -17.37
CA TRP A 28 -4.44 6.42 -18.31
C TRP A 28 -4.12 5.06 -17.67
N LEU A 29 -3.56 5.02 -16.46
CA LEU A 29 -3.35 3.80 -15.68
C LEU A 29 -4.39 3.67 -14.56
N GLN A 30 -5.51 4.32 -14.75
CA GLN A 30 -6.63 4.34 -13.82
C GLN A 30 -7.83 3.64 -14.44
N ILE A 31 -8.38 2.67 -13.70
CA ILE A 31 -9.65 2.04 -13.97
C ILE A 31 -10.70 2.72 -13.09
N SER A 32 -11.75 3.27 -13.71
CA SER A 32 -12.85 3.91 -13.00
C SER A 32 -14.17 3.33 -13.49
N ILE A 33 -14.78 2.47 -12.67
CA ILE A 33 -16.06 1.82 -12.92
C ILE A 33 -16.90 2.02 -11.65
N PRO A 34 -17.64 3.13 -11.53
CA PRO A 34 -18.33 3.48 -10.30
C PRO A 34 -19.19 2.32 -9.79
N PRO A 35 -19.15 2.01 -8.47
CA PRO A 35 -18.44 2.72 -7.40
C PRO A 35 -16.94 2.39 -7.23
N PHE A 36 -16.40 1.45 -8.00
CA PHE A 36 -15.01 1.03 -7.91
C PHE A 36 -14.07 1.92 -8.70
N SER A 37 -12.89 2.15 -8.13
CA SER A 37 -11.79 2.83 -8.79
C SER A 37 -10.47 2.23 -8.35
N ALA A 38 -9.51 2.20 -9.28
CA ALA A 38 -8.21 1.57 -9.13
C ALA A 38 -7.17 2.36 -9.94
N THR A 39 -6.05 2.73 -9.34
CA THR A 39 -4.91 3.33 -10.05
C THR A 39 -3.74 2.35 -9.98
N LEU A 40 -3.29 1.82 -11.12
CA LEU A 40 -2.26 0.78 -11.14
C LEU A 40 -0.97 1.25 -10.46
N GLY A 41 -0.42 0.45 -9.56
CA GLY A 41 0.76 0.79 -8.77
C GLY A 41 0.50 1.72 -7.58
N SER A 42 -0.73 2.14 -7.30
CA SER A 42 -1.00 3.04 -6.17
C SER A 42 -0.65 2.44 -4.81
N HIS A 43 -0.69 1.11 -4.67
CA HIS A 43 -0.27 0.44 -3.43
C HIS A 43 1.24 0.21 -3.35
N LEU A 44 1.96 0.32 -4.46
CA LEU A 44 3.38 -0.05 -4.54
C LEU A 44 4.24 0.68 -3.50
N PRO A 45 4.11 2.01 -3.28
CA PRO A 45 4.88 2.67 -2.24
C PRO A 45 4.57 2.12 -0.84
N THR A 46 3.30 1.92 -0.52
CA THR A 46 2.86 1.36 0.78
C THR A 46 3.35 -0.06 0.98
N MET A 47 3.30 -0.89 -0.06
CA MET A 47 3.80 -2.27 -0.02
C MET A 47 5.32 -2.33 0.17
N LEU A 48 6.09 -1.48 -0.51
CA LEU A 48 7.52 -1.35 -0.25
C LEU A 48 7.81 -0.84 1.16
N ALA A 49 7.01 0.09 1.67
CA ALA A 49 7.15 0.65 3.02
C ALA A 49 7.05 -0.42 4.12
N MET A 50 6.29 -1.50 3.90
CA MET A 50 6.22 -2.65 4.80
C MET A 50 7.60 -3.28 5.05
N THR A 51 8.50 -3.21 4.07
CA THR A 51 9.85 -3.78 4.18
C THR A 51 10.84 -2.90 4.93
N ILE A 52 10.44 -1.66 5.27
CA ILE A 52 11.27 -0.67 5.95
C ILE A 52 10.87 -0.54 7.43
N SER A 53 9.68 -0.01 7.74
CA SER A 53 9.19 0.04 9.12
C SER A 53 7.72 0.45 9.23
N PRO A 54 7.05 0.18 10.37
CA PRO A 54 5.67 0.63 10.60
C PRO A 54 5.51 2.15 10.48
N TRP A 55 6.49 2.95 10.93
CA TRP A 55 6.42 4.40 10.82
C TRP A 55 6.52 4.89 9.38
N VAL A 56 7.39 4.29 8.58
CA VAL A 56 7.46 4.58 7.14
C VAL A 56 6.16 4.18 6.46
N ALA A 57 5.57 3.04 6.81
CA ALA A 57 4.28 2.62 6.29
C ALA A 57 3.13 3.59 6.64
N VAL A 58 3.12 4.17 7.85
CA VAL A 58 2.17 5.23 8.23
C VAL A 58 2.32 6.45 7.32
N LEU A 59 3.55 6.98 7.19
CA LEU A 59 3.80 8.18 6.37
C LEU A 59 3.35 7.98 4.92
N VAL A 60 3.68 6.83 4.33
CA VAL A 60 3.37 6.52 2.94
C VAL A 60 1.87 6.29 2.74
N GLY A 61 1.19 5.61 3.68
CA GLY A 61 -0.26 5.44 3.66
C GLY A 61 -1.02 6.78 3.74
N LEU A 62 -0.55 7.69 4.60
CA LEU A 62 -1.11 9.05 4.69
C LEU A 62 -0.86 9.85 3.40
N GLY A 63 0.34 9.76 2.82
CA GLY A 63 0.65 10.38 1.54
C GLY A 63 -0.24 9.85 0.41
N SER A 64 -0.50 8.55 0.39
CA SER A 64 -1.44 7.93 -0.56
C SER A 64 -2.85 8.50 -0.41
N SER A 65 -3.36 8.56 0.83
CA SER A 65 -4.69 9.14 1.10
C SER A 65 -4.79 10.60 0.66
N LEU A 66 -3.76 11.41 0.93
CA LEU A 66 -3.70 12.80 0.47
C LEU A 66 -3.65 12.90 -1.07
N GLY A 67 -2.88 12.04 -1.73
CA GLY A 67 -2.78 12.00 -3.19
C GLY A 67 -4.13 11.70 -3.84
N PHE A 68 -4.89 10.77 -3.27
CA PHE A 68 -6.25 10.46 -3.72
C PHE A 68 -7.27 11.54 -3.36
N LEU A 69 -7.09 12.27 -2.25
CA LEU A 69 -7.93 13.41 -1.90
C LEU A 69 -7.85 14.51 -2.96
N ILE A 70 -6.64 14.81 -3.42
CA ILE A 70 -6.39 15.84 -4.43
C ILE A 70 -6.97 15.45 -5.80
N THR A 71 -6.95 14.16 -6.13
CA THR A 71 -7.27 13.68 -7.49
C THR A 71 -8.71 13.20 -7.66
N LEU A 72 -9.25 12.45 -6.71
CA LEU A 72 -10.52 11.71 -6.83
C LEU A 72 -11.53 12.00 -5.71
N GLY A 73 -11.19 12.87 -4.75
CA GLY A 73 -12.10 13.37 -3.74
C GLY A 73 -12.17 12.52 -2.44
N PRO A 74 -13.02 12.94 -1.49
CA PRO A 74 -12.94 12.52 -0.09
C PRO A 74 -13.30 11.04 0.15
N ILE A 75 -14.22 10.46 -0.62
CA ILE A 75 -14.64 9.06 -0.43
C ILE A 75 -13.50 8.11 -0.82
N ILE A 76 -12.82 8.40 -1.93
CA ILE A 76 -11.68 7.58 -2.39
C ILE A 76 -10.46 7.84 -1.51
N ALA A 77 -10.27 9.06 -1.01
CA ALA A 77 -9.26 9.35 0.00
C ALA A 77 -9.47 8.56 1.31
N ALA A 78 -10.73 8.44 1.75
CA ALA A 78 -11.09 7.65 2.93
C ALA A 78 -10.81 6.15 2.72
N ARG A 79 -11.09 5.61 1.52
CA ARG A 79 -10.64 4.27 1.13
C ARG A 79 -9.12 4.14 1.19
N ALA A 80 -8.40 5.07 0.56
CA ALA A 80 -6.93 5.07 0.56
C ALA A 80 -6.31 5.24 1.96
N PHE A 81 -7.05 5.77 2.94
CA PHE A 81 -6.59 5.79 4.33
C PHE A 81 -6.39 4.38 4.91
N ILE A 82 -7.10 3.37 4.39
CA ILE A 82 -6.91 1.96 4.75
C ILE A 82 -5.49 1.48 4.47
N HIS A 83 -4.78 2.12 3.52
CA HIS A 83 -3.38 1.82 3.22
C HIS A 83 -2.47 1.97 4.44
N VAL A 84 -2.81 2.86 5.39
CA VAL A 84 -2.07 3.00 6.66
C VAL A 84 -2.11 1.69 7.45
N PHE A 85 -3.30 1.12 7.64
CA PHE A 85 -3.48 -0.13 8.39
C PHE A 85 -2.86 -1.32 7.67
N VAL A 86 -3.04 -1.39 6.35
CA VAL A 86 -2.41 -2.40 5.49
C VAL A 86 -0.89 -2.35 5.61
N GLY A 87 -0.30 -1.18 5.46
CA GLY A 87 1.14 -0.97 5.56
C GLY A 87 1.70 -1.29 6.94
N VAL A 88 1.03 -0.85 8.01
CA VAL A 88 1.45 -1.13 9.39
C VAL A 88 1.37 -2.61 9.72
N ALA A 89 0.25 -3.27 9.41
CA ALA A 89 0.08 -4.71 9.63
C ALA A 89 1.12 -5.51 8.82
N GLY A 90 1.31 -5.15 7.55
CA GLY A 90 2.33 -5.74 6.70
C GLY A 90 3.75 -5.57 7.25
N ALA A 91 4.09 -4.40 7.77
CA ALA A 91 5.39 -4.13 8.39
C ALA A 91 5.64 -5.00 9.63
N TYR A 92 4.62 -5.21 10.48
CA TYR A 92 4.74 -6.10 11.63
C TYR A 92 4.86 -7.57 11.22
N LEU A 93 4.13 -8.02 10.19
CA LEU A 93 4.26 -9.38 9.66
C LEU A 93 5.66 -9.60 9.07
N TYR A 94 6.16 -8.64 8.29
CA TYR A 94 7.49 -8.72 7.67
C TYR A 94 8.63 -8.75 8.70
N ARG A 95 8.46 -8.06 9.84
CA ARG A 95 9.38 -8.11 10.99
C ARG A 95 9.45 -9.48 11.66
N LYS A 96 8.41 -10.30 11.54
CA LYS A 96 8.36 -11.68 12.05
C LYS A 96 8.92 -12.69 11.04
N ASP A 97 9.80 -12.26 10.14
CA ASP A 97 10.44 -13.08 9.10
C ASP A 97 9.49 -13.79 8.11
N ILE A 98 8.23 -13.37 8.04
CA ILE A 98 7.29 -13.85 7.02
C ILE A 98 7.77 -13.38 5.64
N LYS A 99 7.76 -14.28 4.64
CA LYS A 99 8.25 -13.96 3.29
C LYS A 99 7.39 -12.83 2.70
N PHE A 100 8.02 -11.90 1.98
CA PHE A 100 7.32 -10.69 1.53
C PHE A 100 6.06 -10.99 0.70
N TRP A 101 6.09 -11.99 -0.17
CA TRP A 101 4.89 -12.40 -0.94
C TRP A 101 3.75 -12.89 -0.05
N GLN A 102 4.05 -13.58 1.07
CA GLN A 102 3.05 -14.00 2.05
C GLN A 102 2.50 -12.80 2.82
N VAL A 103 3.34 -11.83 3.15
CA VAL A 103 2.90 -10.58 3.79
C VAL A 103 1.85 -9.89 2.92
N LEU A 104 2.12 -9.72 1.63
CA LEU A 104 1.17 -9.11 0.69
C LEU A 104 -0.17 -9.87 0.67
N LEU A 105 -0.15 -11.20 0.58
CA LEU A 105 -1.38 -12.00 0.61
C LEU A 105 -2.14 -11.88 1.94
N LEU A 106 -1.43 -11.92 3.07
CA LEU A 106 -2.02 -11.83 4.41
C LEU A 106 -2.64 -10.45 4.68
N THR A 107 -2.22 -9.41 3.97
CA THR A 107 -2.80 -8.07 4.10
C THR A 107 -4.04 -7.82 3.23
N ILE A 108 -4.37 -8.71 2.29
CA ILE A 108 -5.56 -8.56 1.42
C ILE A 108 -6.86 -8.41 2.23
N PRO A 109 -7.15 -9.23 3.26
CA PRO A 109 -8.39 -9.09 4.02
C PRO A 109 -8.50 -7.72 4.70
N ILE A 110 -7.41 -7.20 5.26
CA ILE A 110 -7.38 -5.87 5.89
C ILE A 110 -7.72 -4.80 4.86
N HIS A 111 -7.17 -4.92 3.66
CA HIS A 111 -7.37 -3.97 2.59
C HIS A 111 -8.81 -3.99 2.05
N ALA A 112 -9.24 -5.14 1.55
CA ALA A 112 -10.54 -5.29 0.90
C ALA A 112 -11.71 -5.05 1.86
N ILE A 113 -11.64 -5.61 3.07
CA ILE A 113 -12.69 -5.40 4.08
C ILE A 113 -12.63 -3.97 4.59
N GLY A 114 -11.44 -3.42 4.86
CA GLY A 114 -11.31 -2.04 5.32
C GLY A 114 -11.92 -1.03 4.35
N GLU A 115 -11.64 -1.17 3.05
CA GLU A 115 -12.22 -0.28 2.04
C GLU A 115 -13.73 -0.48 1.85
N ALA A 116 -14.22 -1.73 1.95
CA ALA A 116 -15.65 -1.99 1.90
C ALA A 116 -16.38 -1.38 3.12
N LEU A 117 -15.80 -1.49 4.31
CA LEU A 117 -16.37 -0.95 5.54
C LEU A 117 -16.41 0.58 5.51
N ILE A 118 -15.34 1.23 5.02
CA ILE A 118 -15.24 2.69 5.10
C ILE A 118 -16.19 3.41 4.15
N VAL A 119 -16.66 2.77 3.07
CA VAL A 119 -17.64 3.39 2.16
C VAL A 119 -19.08 3.30 2.65
N MET A 120 -19.42 2.34 3.53
CA MET A 120 -20.81 2.14 3.97
C MET A 120 -21.42 3.36 4.68
N PRO A 121 -20.70 4.10 5.56
CA PRO A 121 -21.21 5.34 6.15
C PRO A 121 -21.57 6.43 5.13
N PHE A 122 -21.06 6.34 3.90
CA PHE A 122 -21.37 7.26 2.80
C PHE A 122 -22.59 6.81 1.96
N GLY A 123 -23.34 5.80 2.42
CA GLY A 123 -24.59 5.35 1.79
C GLY A 123 -24.45 4.24 0.75
N PHE A 124 -23.25 3.65 0.62
CA PHE A 124 -23.01 2.54 -0.31
C PHE A 124 -23.74 1.28 0.17
N LYS A 125 -24.44 0.60 -0.74
CA LYS A 125 -25.15 -0.64 -0.42
C LYS A 125 -24.15 -1.75 -0.12
N LEU A 126 -24.60 -2.76 0.64
CA LEU A 126 -23.76 -3.90 1.02
C LEU A 126 -23.13 -4.61 -0.20
N TYR A 127 -23.89 -4.77 -1.27
CA TYR A 127 -23.41 -5.36 -2.53
C TYR A 127 -22.29 -4.51 -3.16
N ASP A 128 -22.52 -3.21 -3.28
CA ASP A 128 -21.54 -2.27 -3.84
C ASP A 128 -20.24 -2.22 -3.01
N ALA A 129 -20.38 -2.22 -1.68
CA ALA A 129 -19.26 -2.21 -0.75
C ALA A 129 -18.45 -3.52 -0.77
N LEU A 130 -19.09 -4.67 -0.55
CA LEU A 130 -18.38 -5.95 -0.40
C LEU A 130 -18.00 -6.60 -1.73
N VAL A 131 -18.90 -6.55 -2.71
CA VAL A 131 -18.68 -7.22 -4.00
C VAL A 131 -17.91 -6.32 -4.93
N VAL A 132 -18.45 -5.14 -5.25
CA VAL A 132 -17.84 -4.28 -6.28
C VAL A 132 -16.53 -3.67 -5.80
N ILE A 133 -16.54 -3.02 -4.63
CA ILE A 133 -15.33 -2.43 -4.04
C ILE A 133 -14.45 -3.53 -3.45
N GLY A 134 -14.95 -4.36 -2.53
CA GLY A 134 -14.14 -5.36 -1.83
C GLY A 134 -13.38 -6.32 -2.76
N ILE A 135 -14.07 -6.95 -3.73
CA ILE A 135 -13.41 -7.86 -4.69
C ILE A 135 -12.49 -7.08 -5.64
N GLY A 136 -12.93 -5.92 -6.13
CA GLY A 136 -12.10 -5.06 -6.98
C GLY A 136 -10.79 -4.68 -6.30
N THR A 137 -10.85 -4.30 -5.02
CA THR A 137 -9.70 -3.96 -4.19
C THR A 137 -8.78 -5.15 -3.98
N ALA A 138 -9.31 -6.36 -3.78
CA ALA A 138 -8.50 -7.57 -3.67
C ALA A 138 -7.74 -7.88 -4.98
N LEU A 139 -8.41 -7.82 -6.13
CA LEU A 139 -7.78 -8.04 -7.44
C LEU A 139 -6.72 -6.98 -7.75
N HIS A 140 -7.03 -5.71 -7.46
CA HIS A 140 -6.10 -4.61 -7.65
C HIS A 140 -4.87 -4.74 -6.72
N HIS A 141 -5.06 -5.11 -5.46
CA HIS A 141 -3.96 -5.36 -4.52
C HIS A 141 -3.05 -6.50 -5.02
N LEU A 142 -3.61 -7.55 -5.63
CA LEU A 142 -2.81 -8.62 -6.22
C LEU A 142 -1.98 -8.13 -7.41
N ALA A 143 -2.55 -7.31 -8.29
CA ALA A 143 -1.84 -6.72 -9.41
C ALA A 143 -0.66 -5.85 -8.94
N ASP A 144 -0.92 -4.91 -8.03
CA ASP A 144 0.12 -4.06 -7.45
C ASP A 144 1.15 -4.86 -6.65
N GLY A 145 0.71 -5.92 -5.97
CA GLY A 145 1.58 -6.85 -5.27
C GLY A 145 2.55 -7.56 -6.19
N GLY A 146 2.10 -8.00 -7.37
CA GLY A 146 2.95 -8.57 -8.41
C GLY A 146 4.04 -7.60 -8.88
N ILE A 147 3.65 -6.36 -9.20
CA ILE A 147 4.59 -5.29 -9.60
C ILE A 147 5.60 -5.02 -8.48
N THR A 148 5.11 -4.92 -7.24
CA THR A 148 5.95 -4.66 -6.06
C THR A 148 6.94 -5.78 -5.81
N LEU A 149 6.56 -7.05 -5.99
CA LEU A 149 7.49 -8.18 -5.85
C LEU A 149 8.62 -8.14 -6.87
N VAL A 150 8.30 -7.82 -8.13
CA VAL A 150 9.30 -7.66 -9.19
C VAL A 150 10.25 -6.52 -8.84
N LEU A 151 9.71 -5.34 -8.50
CA LEU A 151 10.52 -4.17 -8.14
C LEU A 151 11.40 -4.42 -6.91
N HIS A 152 10.85 -5.00 -5.85
CA HIS A 152 11.59 -5.33 -4.63
C HIS A 152 12.77 -6.27 -4.92
N ARG A 153 12.57 -7.29 -5.78
CA ARG A 153 13.65 -8.20 -6.20
C ARG A 153 14.71 -7.47 -7.03
N SER A 154 14.31 -6.61 -7.96
CA SER A 154 15.22 -5.81 -8.78
C SER A 154 16.07 -4.86 -7.93
N LEU A 155 15.45 -4.17 -6.97
CA LEU A 155 16.14 -3.28 -6.03
C LEU A 155 17.16 -4.04 -5.18
N LYS A 156 16.79 -5.22 -4.66
CA LYS A 156 17.72 -6.08 -3.92
C LYS A 156 18.91 -6.51 -4.77
N LYS A 157 18.68 -6.89 -6.03
CA LYS A 157 19.74 -7.29 -6.98
C LYS A 157 20.67 -6.11 -7.31
N ALA A 158 20.15 -4.90 -7.35
CA ALA A 158 20.91 -3.67 -7.56
C ALA A 158 21.65 -3.17 -6.30
N GLY A 159 21.59 -3.89 -5.16
CA GLY A 159 22.25 -3.49 -3.92
C GLY A 159 21.50 -2.43 -3.10
N VAL A 160 20.25 -2.10 -3.46
CA VAL A 160 19.44 -1.15 -2.69
C VAL A 160 18.83 -1.85 -1.47
N SER A 161 19.33 -1.50 -0.27
CA SER A 161 18.87 -2.06 1.00
C SER A 161 17.65 -1.31 1.54
N LEU A 162 16.44 -1.80 1.23
CA LEU A 162 15.19 -1.35 1.87
C LEU A 162 14.94 -1.93 3.28
N GLN A 163 15.86 -2.75 3.81
CA GLN A 163 15.60 -3.57 5.00
C GLN A 163 15.25 -2.80 6.28
N VAL A 164 14.35 -3.40 7.06
CA VAL A 164 14.01 -3.03 8.44
C VAL A 164 15.23 -3.04 9.36
N ALA A 165 15.39 -1.99 10.16
CA ALA A 165 16.23 -2.03 11.35
C ALA A 165 15.79 -3.18 12.29
N GLY A 166 16.63 -4.20 12.46
CA GLY A 166 16.39 -5.31 13.38
C GLY A 166 16.09 -6.67 12.75
N LYS A 167 16.05 -6.81 11.41
CA LYS A 167 16.05 -8.13 10.78
C LYS A 167 17.44 -8.73 10.95
N SER A 168 17.57 -9.79 11.76
CA SER A 168 18.84 -10.48 11.95
C SER A 168 19.37 -10.92 10.58
N SER A 169 20.66 -10.67 10.33
CA SER A 169 21.34 -11.10 9.12
C SER A 169 21.55 -12.62 9.18
N VAL A 170 20.49 -13.41 9.06
CA VAL A 170 20.69 -14.83 8.76
C VAL A 170 21.04 -14.91 7.29
N SER A 171 22.36 -14.93 7.08
CA SER A 171 23.05 -15.37 5.88
C SER A 171 22.45 -16.71 5.45
N HIS A 172 21.53 -16.68 4.50
CA HIS A 172 21.28 -17.84 3.65
C HIS A 172 22.29 -17.76 2.51
N LEU A 173 23.48 -18.30 2.80
CA LEU A 173 24.26 -19.04 1.80
C LEU A 173 23.40 -20.20 1.29
#